data_AF-A0A6B2DQ90-F1
#
_entry.id   AF-A0A6B2DQ90-F1
#
_cell.length_a   1.000
_cell.length_b   1.000
_cell.length_c   1.000
_cell.angle_alpha   90.00
_cell.angle_beta   90.00
_cell.angle_gamma   90.00
#
_symmetry.space_group_name_H-M   'P 1'
#
loop_
_entity.id
_entity.type
_entity.pdbx_description
1 polymer ?
#
loop_
_entity_poly.entity_id
_entity_poly.type
_entity_poly.pdbx_seq_one_letter_code
_entity_poly.pdbx_strand_id
1 'polypeptide(L)'
;MSLTPERPSEIVLQSPPMLPKSSSGGMVQLMMFLPMMLGMGAMSFVYIGRDGGVMTYIFGALFICAMGGMVVMSLGRGGMAKKAQINDERRDYQRYLSGLRAQVREIADGQRAAMVAVQPDPADLWAYVESGKLWDRRRADSQFAQVRAGTGPQRLATPLKAPQTVPLEDLDPVSSTSLKHFIRTYSTVDGLPVALSLRSFAAVTVAGRRPDVLGLTRALLCQLVTFHSPGDLRVAICVSADRQHDWEWAKWLPHATAAGATDAVGSRRLAADSA
;
A
#
# COMPACT_ATOMS: atom_id res chain seq x y z
N MET A 1 2.77 18.11 -23.44
CA MET A 1 4.02 17.57 -22.85
C MET A 1 4.00 17.88 -21.36
N SER A 2 3.22 17.12 -20.58
CA SER A 2 3.06 17.33 -19.15
C SER A 2 4.17 16.58 -18.41
N LEU A 3 5.06 17.34 -17.77
CA LEU A 3 6.05 16.86 -16.82
C LEU A 3 5.29 16.21 -15.66
N THR A 4 5.07 14.89 -15.76
CA THR A 4 4.64 14.10 -14.62
C THR A 4 5.93 13.89 -13.82
N PRO A 5 6.02 14.27 -12.54
CA PRO A 5 7.23 14.04 -11.75
C PRO A 5 7.64 12.57 -11.91
N GLU A 6 8.92 12.32 -12.17
CA GLU A 6 9.50 10.98 -12.25
C GLU A 6 9.18 10.26 -10.95
N ARG A 7 8.08 9.51 -10.95
CA ARG A 7 7.73 8.64 -9.84
C ARG A 7 8.60 7.40 -9.98
N PRO A 8 9.26 6.96 -8.89
CA PRO A 8 10.07 5.76 -8.95
C PRO A 8 9.22 4.60 -9.46
N SER A 9 9.77 3.87 -10.43
CA SER A 9 9.08 2.75 -11.07
C SER A 9 8.79 1.62 -10.08
N GLU A 10 9.60 1.48 -9.04
CA GLU A 10 9.46 0.46 -7.99
C GLU A 10 10.00 0.96 -6.64
N ILE A 11 9.43 0.46 -5.54
CA ILE A 11 9.97 0.66 -4.19
C ILE A 11 10.51 -0.68 -3.68
N VAL A 12 11.83 -0.75 -3.54
CA VAL A 12 12.52 -1.90 -2.93
C VAL A 12 12.59 -1.71 -1.43
N LEU A 13 12.02 -2.66 -0.68
CA LEU A 13 11.96 -2.60 0.77
C LEU A 13 13.27 -3.08 1.39
N GLN A 14 13.67 -2.46 2.50
CA GLN A 14 14.82 -2.93 3.27
C GLN A 14 14.51 -4.23 4.03
N SER A 15 15.49 -5.12 4.07
CA SER A 15 15.42 -6.36 4.85
C SER A 15 15.23 -6.08 6.34
N PRO A 16 14.42 -6.88 7.04
CA PRO A 16 14.34 -6.81 8.49
C PRO A 16 15.72 -7.01 9.14
N PRO A 17 15.97 -6.43 10.33
CA PRO A 17 17.20 -6.66 11.06
C PRO A 17 17.37 -8.17 11.34
N MET A 18 18.61 -8.64 11.19
CA MET A 18 18.98 -10.00 11.55
C MET A 18 19.07 -10.11 13.08
N LEU A 19 18.74 -11.27 13.62
CA LEU A 19 18.99 -11.56 15.02
C LEU A 19 20.50 -11.45 15.26
N PRO A 20 20.96 -10.66 16.26
CA PRO A 20 22.37 -10.58 16.56
C PRO A 20 22.88 -11.99 16.91
N LYS A 21 23.70 -12.56 16.02
CA LYS A 21 24.43 -13.81 16.26
C LYS A 21 25.12 -13.65 17.58
N SER A 22 24.99 -14.65 18.46
CA SER A 22 25.50 -14.60 19.83
C SER A 22 26.92 -14.09 19.83
N SER A 23 27.11 -12.81 20.16
CA SER A 23 28.44 -12.29 20.38
C SER A 23 28.96 -13.06 21.59
N SER A 24 30.17 -13.59 21.46
CA SER A 24 30.89 -14.34 22.47
C SER A 24 31.33 -13.44 23.63
N GLY A 25 30.46 -12.53 24.08
CA GLY A 25 30.70 -11.61 25.19
C GLY A 25 31.06 -12.37 26.46
N GLY A 26 30.52 -13.57 26.65
CA GLY A 26 30.95 -14.47 27.72
C GLY A 26 32.42 -14.88 27.63
N MET A 27 32.95 -15.08 26.42
CA MET A 27 34.35 -15.49 26.20
C MET A 27 35.33 -14.33 26.30
N VAL A 28 34.95 -13.14 25.81
CA VAL A 28 35.75 -11.91 25.99
C VAL A 28 35.78 -11.49 27.46
N GLN A 29 34.65 -11.60 28.15
CA GLN A 29 34.56 -11.31 29.57
C GLN A 29 35.34 -12.33 30.41
N LEU A 30 35.30 -13.62 30.04
CA LEU A 30 36.12 -14.65 30.67
C LEU A 30 37.62 -14.39 30.44
N MET A 31 38.04 -14.01 29.24
CA MET A 31 39.44 -13.63 28.93
C MET A 31 39.90 -12.39 29.69
N MET A 32 39.04 -11.38 29.86
CA MET A 32 39.38 -10.15 30.58
C MET A 32 39.58 -10.38 32.08
N PHE A 33 38.86 -11.34 32.67
CA PHE A 33 38.92 -11.62 34.11
C PHE A 33 39.81 -12.80 34.50
N LEU A 34 40.26 -13.62 33.52
CA LEU A 34 41.18 -14.73 33.75
C LEU A 34 42.47 -14.32 34.49
N PRO A 35 43.14 -13.18 34.17
CA PRO A 35 44.34 -12.75 34.89
C PRO A 35 44.07 -12.35 36.35
N MET A 36 42.91 -11.75 36.63
CA MET A 36 42.51 -11.37 37.99
C MET A 36 42.18 -12.61 38.84
N MET A 37 41.53 -13.62 38.24
CA MET A 37 41.29 -14.93 38.86
C MET A 37 42.59 -15.66 39.18
N LEU A 38 43.52 -15.71 38.22
CA LEU A 38 44.83 -16.33 38.40
C LEU A 38 45.68 -15.61 39.46
N GLY A 39 45.72 -14.28 39.42
CA GLY A 39 46.50 -13.47 40.38
C GLY A 39 46.01 -13.60 41.82
N MET A 40 44.68 -13.61 42.03
CA MET A 40 44.11 -13.71 43.37
C MET A 40 44.07 -15.15 43.90
N GLY A 41 43.88 -16.14 43.01
CA GLY A 41 44.02 -17.56 43.33
C GLY A 41 45.44 -17.93 43.75
N ALA A 42 46.45 -17.39 43.07
CA ALA A 42 47.85 -17.55 43.46
C ALA A 42 48.13 -16.98 44.87
N MET A 43 47.54 -15.82 45.21
CA MET A 43 47.69 -15.22 46.53
C MET A 43 47.08 -16.08 47.65
N SER A 44 45.96 -16.75 47.37
CA SER A 44 45.32 -17.69 48.32
C SER A 44 46.17 -18.95 48.55
N PHE A 45 46.80 -19.49 47.50
CA PHE A 45 47.69 -20.65 47.60
C PHE A 45 48.95 -20.34 48.40
N VAL A 46 49.50 -19.13 48.26
CA VAL A 46 50.68 -18.68 49.01
C VAL A 46 50.37 -18.52 50.51
N TYR A 47 49.16 -18.06 50.86
CA TYR A 47 48.74 -17.91 52.27
C TYR A 47 48.32 -19.22 52.94
N ILE A 48 47.95 -20.25 52.17
CA ILE A 48 47.67 -21.60 52.69
C ILE A 48 48.95 -22.31 53.18
N GLY A 49 50.12 -21.94 52.64
CA GLY A 49 51.41 -22.54 52.99
C GLY A 49 52.13 -21.95 54.23
N ARG A 50 51.66 -20.83 54.81
CA ARG A 50 52.23 -20.20 56.01
C ARG A 50 51.13 -19.97 57.04
N ASP A 51 51.13 -20.74 58.13
CA ASP A 51 50.29 -20.59 59.34
C ASP A 51 48.85 -20.09 59.07
N GLY A 52 48.02 -20.96 58.50
CA GLY A 52 46.63 -20.68 58.14
C GLY A 52 45.72 -20.52 59.36
N GLY A 53 45.59 -19.30 59.87
CA GLY A 53 44.61 -18.93 60.88
C GLY A 53 43.18 -18.80 60.33
N VAL A 54 42.21 -18.55 61.23
CA VAL A 54 40.77 -18.29 60.94
C VAL A 54 40.56 -17.26 59.82
N MET A 55 41.52 -16.35 59.63
CA MET A 55 41.51 -15.37 58.54
C MET A 55 41.47 -16.00 57.14
N THR A 56 42.10 -17.15 56.88
CA THR A 56 42.09 -17.81 55.57
C THR A 56 40.68 -18.27 55.18
N TYR A 57 39.89 -18.75 56.15
CA TYR A 57 38.49 -19.12 55.91
C TYR A 57 37.59 -17.91 55.64
N ILE A 58 37.82 -16.79 56.33
CA ILE A 58 37.07 -15.55 56.13
C ILE A 58 37.34 -14.97 54.74
N PHE A 59 38.61 -14.90 54.32
CA PHE A 59 38.97 -14.41 52.99
C PHE A 59 38.47 -15.35 51.87
N GLY A 60 38.52 -16.67 52.07
CA GLY A 60 37.96 -17.64 51.12
C GLY A 60 36.44 -17.52 50.97
N ALA A 61 35.71 -17.34 52.07
CA ALA A 61 34.25 -17.15 52.04
C ALA A 61 33.86 -15.83 51.36
N LEU A 62 34.57 -14.73 51.65
CA LEU A 62 34.37 -13.44 51.00
C LEU A 62 34.63 -13.51 49.49
N PHE A 63 35.65 -14.26 49.08
CA PHE A 63 35.96 -14.49 47.66
C PHE A 63 34.83 -15.20 46.92
N ILE A 64 34.29 -16.29 47.49
CA ILE A 64 33.18 -17.04 46.88
C ILE A 64 31.92 -16.16 46.78
N CYS A 65 31.62 -15.36 47.81
CA CYS A 65 30.50 -14.42 47.78
C CYS A 65 30.69 -13.31 46.73
N ALA A 66 31.88 -12.70 46.66
CA ALA A 66 32.19 -11.67 45.67
C ALA A 66 32.15 -12.22 44.24
N MET A 67 32.70 -13.42 44.02
CA MET A 67 32.67 -14.10 42.72
C MET A 67 31.25 -14.47 42.32
N GLY A 68 30.45 -15.04 43.24
CA GLY A 68 29.05 -15.36 43.03
C GLY A 68 28.21 -14.12 42.68
N GLY A 69 28.38 -13.03 43.43
CA GLY A 69 27.72 -11.76 43.16
C GLY A 69 28.06 -11.17 41.79
N MET A 70 29.34 -11.24 41.38
CA MET A 70 29.78 -10.77 40.07
C MET A 70 29.28 -11.63 38.92
N VAL A 71 29.26 -12.96 39.05
CA VAL A 71 28.73 -13.86 38.01
C VAL A 71 27.24 -13.60 37.79
N VAL A 72 26.46 -13.45 38.87
CA VAL A 72 25.02 -13.12 38.79
C VAL A 72 24.81 -11.74 38.13
N MET A 73 25.61 -10.74 38.51
CA MET A 73 25.50 -9.38 37.96
C MET A 73 25.95 -9.30 36.48
N SER A 74 26.98 -10.06 36.10
CA SER A 74 27.47 -10.18 34.73
C SER A 74 26.43 -10.82 33.81
N LEU A 75 25.88 -11.96 34.23
CA LEU A 75 24.82 -12.67 33.49
C LEU A 75 23.56 -11.80 33.34
N GLY A 76 23.19 -11.06 34.40
CA GLY A 76 22.05 -10.13 34.37
C GLY A 76 22.26 -8.94 33.44
N ARG A 77 23.45 -8.32 33.46
CA ARG A 77 23.76 -7.13 32.66
C ARG A 77 23.91 -7.45 31.16
N GLY A 78 24.53 -8.58 30.82
CA GLY A 78 24.66 -9.03 29.43
C GLY A 78 23.30 -9.33 28.78
N GLY A 79 22.40 -9.98 29.52
CA GLY A 79 21.02 -10.24 29.06
C GLY A 79 20.21 -8.94 28.87
N MET A 80 20.36 -7.97 29.77
CA MET A 80 19.67 -6.68 29.68
C MET A 80 20.17 -5.83 28.49
N ALA A 81 21.49 -5.73 28.31
CA ALA A 81 22.08 -4.99 27.19
C ALA A 81 21.69 -5.60 25.82
N LYS A 82 21.69 -6.94 25.72
CA LYS A 82 21.23 -7.64 24.51
C LYS A 82 19.75 -7.38 24.21
N LYS A 83 18.89 -7.43 25.24
CA LYS A 83 17.46 -7.10 25.09
C LYS A 83 17.24 -5.65 24.68
N ALA A 84 18.02 -4.72 25.22
CA ALA A 84 17.96 -3.31 24.86
C ALA A 84 18.33 -3.10 23.38
N GLN A 85 19.45 -3.66 22.92
CA GLN A 85 19.89 -3.56 21.52
C GLN A 85 18.85 -4.10 20.54
N ILE A 86 18.27 -5.28 20.80
CA ILE A 86 17.22 -5.85 19.94
C ILE A 86 15.98 -4.95 19.90
N ASN A 87 15.60 -4.36 21.04
CA ASN A 87 14.46 -3.45 21.09
C ASN A 87 14.73 -2.14 20.33
N ASP A 88 15.96 -1.63 20.36
CA ASP A 88 16.33 -0.43 19.61
C ASP A 88 16.34 -0.69 18.10
N GLU A 89 16.91 -1.80 17.64
CA GLU A 89 16.87 -2.21 16.22
C GLU A 89 15.42 -2.39 15.72
N ARG A 90 14.53 -2.98 16.54
CA ARG A 90 13.10 -3.09 16.22
C ARG A 90 12.43 -1.72 16.12
N ARG A 91 12.74 -0.80 17.04
CA ARG A 91 12.19 0.57 17.04
C ARG A 91 12.63 1.33 15.79
N ASP A 92 13.89 1.18 15.39
CA ASP A 92 14.42 1.79 14.18
C ASP A 92 13.73 1.24 12.92
N TYR A 93 13.53 -0.08 12.83
CA TYR A 93 12.82 -0.69 11.71
C TYR A 93 11.34 -0.26 11.64
N GLN A 94 10.67 -0.15 12.78
CA GLN A 94 9.31 0.37 12.83
C GLN A 94 9.25 1.84 12.41
N ARG A 95 10.23 2.66 12.81
CA ARG A 95 10.35 4.05 12.34
C ARG A 95 10.54 4.10 10.83
N TYR A 96 11.39 3.26 10.27
CA TYR A 96 11.55 3.11 8.82
C TYR A 96 10.22 2.77 8.12
N LEU A 97 9.49 1.74 8.57
CA LEU A 97 8.18 1.37 8.02
C LEU A 97 7.15 2.50 8.15
N SER A 98 7.22 3.30 9.22
CA SER A 98 6.33 4.45 9.43
C SER A 98 6.61 5.59 8.44
N GLY A 99 7.89 5.89 8.15
CA GLY A 99 8.26 6.87 7.14
C GLY A 99 7.87 6.40 5.74
N LEU A 100 8.13 5.13 5.45
CA LEU A 100 7.73 4.51 4.20
C LEU A 100 6.20 4.52 3.99
N ARG A 101 5.42 4.33 5.06
CA ARG A 101 3.95 4.44 5.00
C ARG A 101 3.49 5.79 4.45
N ALA A 102 4.12 6.88 4.89
CA ALA A 102 3.76 8.22 4.42
C ALA A 102 4.02 8.36 2.91
N GLN A 103 5.19 7.90 2.45
CA GLN A 103 5.55 7.90 1.03
C GLN A 103 4.57 7.06 0.18
N VAL A 104 4.20 5.87 0.65
CA VAL A 104 3.25 5.01 -0.07
C VAL A 104 1.85 5.63 -0.15
N ARG A 105 1.40 6.30 0.92
CA ARG A 105 0.13 7.04 0.91
C ARG A 105 0.15 8.18 -0.09
N GLU A 106 1.22 8.96 -0.14
CA GLU A 106 1.38 10.04 -1.11
C GLU A 106 1.31 9.52 -2.56
N ILE A 107 1.94 8.38 -2.84
CA ILE A 107 1.85 7.74 -4.16
C ILE A 107 0.42 7.27 -4.46
N ALA A 108 -0.25 6.66 -3.47
CA ALA A 108 -1.62 6.20 -3.60
C ALA A 108 -2.61 7.37 -3.85
N ASP A 109 -2.41 8.50 -3.17
CA ASP A 109 -3.20 9.72 -3.35
C ASP A 109 -2.94 10.35 -4.72
N GLY A 110 -1.68 10.39 -5.16
CA GLY A 110 -1.33 10.81 -6.52
C GLY A 110 -1.92 9.90 -7.60
N GLN A 111 -1.95 8.58 -7.37
CA GLN A 111 -2.63 7.62 -8.25
C GLN A 111 -4.13 7.90 -8.29
N ARG A 112 -4.78 8.07 -7.13
CA ARG A 112 -6.21 8.39 -7.04
C ARG A 112 -6.53 9.68 -7.79
N ALA A 113 -5.78 10.75 -7.55
CA ALA A 113 -6.00 12.04 -8.20
C ALA A 113 -5.87 11.93 -9.73
N ALA A 114 -4.84 11.24 -10.23
CA ALA A 114 -4.65 11.02 -11.66
C ALA A 114 -5.81 10.20 -12.27
N MET A 115 -6.26 9.15 -11.59
CA MET A 115 -7.35 8.30 -12.06
C MET A 115 -8.70 9.00 -12.02
N VAL A 116 -8.98 9.81 -10.99
CA VAL A 116 -10.22 10.60 -10.88
C VAL A 116 -10.24 11.74 -11.91
N ALA A 117 -9.09 12.36 -12.20
CA ALA A 117 -9.00 13.39 -13.24
C ALA A 117 -9.34 12.85 -14.63
N VAL A 118 -8.92 11.61 -14.93
CA VAL A 118 -9.32 10.93 -16.17
C VAL A 118 -10.77 10.48 -16.07
N GLN A 119 -11.16 9.88 -14.95
CA GLN A 119 -12.41 9.16 -14.79
C GLN A 119 -13.22 9.70 -13.59
N PRO A 120 -13.84 10.88 -13.72
CA PRO A 120 -14.49 11.57 -12.61
C PRO A 120 -15.74 10.85 -12.12
N ASP A 121 -16.25 11.32 -10.99
CA ASP A 121 -17.53 10.85 -10.48
C ASP A 121 -18.68 11.31 -11.39
N PRO A 122 -19.66 10.44 -11.71
CA PRO A 122 -20.85 10.84 -12.44
C PRO A 122 -21.57 12.06 -11.84
N ALA A 123 -21.51 12.23 -10.51
CA ALA A 123 -22.10 13.38 -9.82
C ALA A 123 -21.40 14.71 -10.15
N ASP A 124 -20.14 14.68 -10.57
CA ASP A 124 -19.32 15.87 -10.84
C ASP A 124 -19.28 16.23 -12.33
N LEU A 125 -19.92 15.45 -13.21
CA LEU A 125 -19.85 15.65 -14.66
C LEU A 125 -20.33 17.02 -15.13
N TRP A 126 -21.29 17.64 -14.41
CA TRP A 126 -21.80 18.97 -14.72
C TRP A 126 -20.70 20.04 -14.64
N ALA A 127 -19.78 19.94 -13.68
CA ALA A 127 -18.66 20.87 -13.54
C ALA A 127 -17.69 20.77 -14.73
N TYR A 128 -17.55 19.58 -15.33
CA TYR A 128 -16.71 19.39 -16.52
C TYR A 128 -17.31 20.08 -17.75
N VAL A 129 -18.65 20.07 -17.88
CA VAL A 129 -19.37 20.78 -18.95
C VAL A 129 -19.12 22.28 -18.85
N GLU A 130 -19.17 22.86 -17.66
CA GLU A 130 -18.92 24.30 -17.44
C GLU A 130 -17.44 24.69 -17.59
N SER A 131 -16.53 23.81 -17.21
CA SER A 131 -15.08 24.07 -17.24
C SER A 131 -14.44 24.11 -18.64
N GLY A 132 -15.21 23.89 -19.71
CA GLY A 132 -14.71 23.85 -21.08
C GLY A 132 -13.94 22.56 -21.44
N LYS A 133 -13.98 21.53 -20.59
CA LYS A 133 -13.39 20.20 -20.85
C LYS A 133 -14.36 19.24 -21.55
N LEU A 134 -15.40 19.80 -22.18
CA LEU A 134 -16.36 19.03 -22.96
C LEU A 134 -15.68 18.48 -24.22
N TRP A 135 -15.91 17.19 -24.51
CA TRP A 135 -15.42 16.51 -25.73
C TRP A 135 -13.90 16.48 -25.90
N ASP A 136 -13.17 16.43 -24.80
CA ASP A 136 -11.69 16.42 -24.78
C ASP A 136 -11.09 15.13 -25.38
N ARG A 137 -11.86 14.02 -25.42
CA ARG A 137 -11.36 12.72 -25.90
C ARG A 137 -11.63 12.51 -27.38
N ARG A 138 -10.58 12.20 -28.14
CA ARG A 138 -10.60 11.90 -29.58
C ARG A 138 -10.61 10.40 -29.84
N ARG A 139 -11.09 9.98 -31.02
CA ARG A 139 -11.14 8.54 -31.41
C ARG A 139 -9.78 7.83 -31.32
N ALA A 140 -8.70 8.55 -31.61
CA ALA A 140 -7.34 8.04 -31.57
C ALA A 140 -6.81 7.83 -30.14
N ASP A 141 -7.46 8.40 -29.13
CA ASP A 141 -7.00 8.29 -27.76
C ASP A 141 -7.26 6.89 -27.20
N SER A 142 -6.32 6.40 -26.39
CA SER A 142 -6.47 5.12 -25.68
C SER A 142 -7.69 5.11 -24.75
N GLN A 143 -8.06 6.29 -24.22
CA GLN A 143 -9.18 6.51 -23.31
C GLN A 143 -10.54 6.66 -24.01
N PHE A 144 -10.57 6.65 -25.34
CA PHE A 144 -11.83 6.74 -26.08
C PHE A 144 -12.72 5.53 -25.77
N ALA A 145 -14.01 5.82 -25.55
CA ALA A 145 -15.02 4.86 -25.13
C ALA A 145 -14.65 4.06 -23.86
N GLN A 146 -13.86 4.67 -22.95
CA GLN A 146 -13.68 4.17 -21.59
C GLN A 146 -14.62 4.86 -20.61
N VAL A 147 -15.40 4.08 -19.86
CA VAL A 147 -16.45 4.56 -18.94
C VAL A 147 -16.26 4.01 -17.53
N ARG A 148 -16.54 4.81 -16.50
CA ARG A 148 -16.44 4.39 -15.09
C ARG A 148 -17.66 3.54 -14.75
N ALA A 149 -17.44 2.27 -14.44
CA ALA A 149 -18.50 1.38 -13.98
C ALA A 149 -18.69 1.40 -12.46
N GLY A 150 -17.68 1.85 -11.72
CA GLY A 150 -17.75 1.92 -10.26
C GLY A 150 -16.42 2.29 -9.64
N THR A 151 -16.25 1.91 -8.38
CA THR A 151 -15.00 2.02 -7.64
C THR A 151 -14.61 0.65 -7.08
N GLY A 152 -13.31 0.39 -6.95
CA GLY A 152 -12.83 -0.90 -6.49
C GLY A 152 -11.36 -0.89 -6.11
N PRO A 153 -10.88 -2.00 -5.51
CA PRO A 153 -9.47 -2.17 -5.19
C PRO A 153 -8.66 -2.34 -6.48
N GLN A 154 -7.53 -1.63 -6.57
CA GLN A 154 -6.55 -1.84 -7.63
C GLN A 154 -5.13 -1.85 -7.04
N ARG A 155 -4.18 -2.44 -7.77
CA ARG A 155 -2.78 -2.46 -7.33
C ARG A 155 -2.19 -1.04 -7.31
N LEU A 156 -1.30 -0.81 -6.35
CA LEU A 156 -0.50 0.41 -6.31
C LEU A 156 0.35 0.52 -7.59
N ALA A 157 0.37 1.69 -8.21
CA ALA A 157 1.09 1.93 -9.47
C ALA A 157 2.61 1.68 -9.33
N THR A 158 3.16 1.97 -8.15
CA THR A 158 4.55 1.65 -7.79
C THR A 158 4.56 0.39 -6.93
N PRO A 159 4.89 -0.79 -7.47
CA PRO A 159 4.83 -2.04 -6.72
C PRO A 159 5.85 -2.05 -5.58
N LEU A 160 5.42 -2.57 -4.43
CA LEU A 160 6.27 -2.82 -3.27
C LEU A 160 6.94 -4.19 -3.43
N LYS A 161 8.26 -4.21 -3.65
CA LYS A 161 9.01 -5.47 -3.74
C LYS A 161 9.61 -5.86 -2.40
N ALA A 162 9.32 -7.08 -1.97
CA ALA A 162 10.00 -7.70 -0.85
C ALA A 162 11.49 -7.86 -1.17
N PRO A 163 12.39 -7.65 -0.19
CA PRO A 163 13.81 -7.89 -0.38
C PRO A 163 14.06 -9.39 -0.61
N GLN A 164 15.11 -9.71 -1.37
CA GLN A 164 15.59 -11.09 -1.47
C GLN A 164 16.22 -11.46 -0.12
N THR A 165 15.50 -12.22 0.69
CA THR A 165 15.87 -12.50 2.07
C THR A 165 16.95 -13.57 2.21
N VAL A 166 17.86 -13.33 3.15
CA VAL A 166 18.74 -14.33 3.80
C VAL A 166 17.86 -15.38 4.52
N PRO A 167 18.31 -16.63 4.76
CA PRO A 167 17.53 -17.68 5.40
C PRO A 167 16.64 -17.19 6.56
N LEU A 168 15.37 -17.59 6.56
CA LEU A 168 14.34 -17.17 7.54
C LEU A 168 14.75 -17.35 9.01
N GLU A 169 15.69 -18.26 9.27
CA GLU A 169 16.21 -18.62 10.58
C GLU A 169 16.97 -17.46 11.27
N ASP A 170 17.53 -16.54 10.48
CA ASP A 170 18.33 -15.41 10.98
C ASP A 170 17.53 -14.10 11.15
N LEU A 171 16.23 -14.07 10.80
CA LEU A 171 15.41 -12.85 10.81
C LEU A 171 14.59 -12.69 12.09
N ASP A 172 14.47 -11.46 12.59
CA ASP A 172 13.56 -11.17 13.71
C ASP A 172 12.09 -11.44 13.33
N PRO A 173 11.36 -12.29 14.08
CA PRO A 173 10.00 -12.70 13.72
C PRO A 173 8.98 -11.54 13.76
N VAL A 174 9.19 -10.56 14.64
CA VAL A 174 8.30 -9.38 14.77
C VAL A 174 8.46 -8.47 13.57
N SER A 175 9.70 -8.17 13.19
CA SER A 175 10.01 -7.28 12.07
C SER A 175 9.62 -7.89 10.72
N SER A 176 9.86 -9.20 10.53
CA SER A 176 9.45 -9.90 9.31
C SER A 176 7.92 -10.00 9.15
N THR A 177 7.18 -10.24 10.24
CA THR A 177 5.70 -10.23 10.23
C THR A 177 5.17 -8.83 9.91
N SER A 178 5.77 -7.80 10.50
CA SER A 178 5.41 -6.40 10.24
C SER A 178 5.60 -6.02 8.77
N LEU A 179 6.71 -6.44 8.15
CA LEU A 179 6.97 -6.25 6.73
C LEU A 179 5.92 -6.95 5.85
N LYS A 180 5.61 -8.22 6.12
CA LYS A 180 4.57 -8.98 5.38
C LYS A 180 3.20 -8.30 5.47
N HIS A 181 2.82 -7.85 6.66
CA HIS A 181 1.58 -7.11 6.88
C HIS A 181 1.57 -5.78 6.13
N PHE A 182 2.71 -5.06 6.12
CA PHE A 182 2.86 -3.81 5.37
C PHE A 182 2.63 -4.01 3.88
N ILE A 183 3.32 -4.98 3.25
CA ILE A 183 3.16 -5.28 1.83
C ILE A 183 1.71 -5.64 1.52
N ARG A 184 1.11 -6.56 2.29
CA ARG A 184 -0.28 -6.98 2.07
C ARG A 184 -1.26 -5.82 2.16
N THR A 185 -1.07 -4.91 3.11
CA THR A 185 -1.98 -3.78 3.34
C THR A 185 -1.83 -2.68 2.27
N TYR A 186 -0.60 -2.37 1.86
CA TYR A 186 -0.31 -1.23 1.00
C TYR A 186 -0.04 -1.59 -0.47
N SER A 187 -0.09 -2.89 -0.83
CA SER A 187 0.01 -3.33 -2.23
C SER A 187 -1.23 -2.98 -3.07
N THR A 188 -2.36 -2.73 -2.41
CA THR A 188 -3.64 -2.39 -3.04
C THR A 188 -4.17 -1.07 -2.50
N VAL A 189 -4.74 -0.27 -3.40
CA VAL A 189 -5.40 0.99 -3.09
C VAL A 189 -6.90 0.81 -3.34
N ASP A 190 -7.69 1.03 -2.31
CA ASP A 190 -9.14 0.85 -2.35
C ASP A 190 -9.87 2.06 -2.94
N GLY A 191 -11.09 1.83 -3.45
CA GLY A 191 -11.98 2.90 -3.91
C GLY A 191 -11.45 3.70 -5.10
N LEU A 192 -10.62 3.09 -5.96
CA LEU A 192 -10.17 3.70 -7.21
C LEU A 192 -11.23 3.51 -8.30
N PRO A 193 -11.38 4.47 -9.23
CA PRO A 193 -12.37 4.34 -10.29
C PRO A 193 -12.01 3.17 -11.21
N VAL A 194 -12.97 2.28 -11.41
CA VAL A 194 -12.84 1.13 -12.31
C VAL A 194 -13.49 1.51 -13.63
N ALA A 195 -12.68 1.60 -14.68
CA ALA A 195 -13.15 1.91 -16.03
C ALA A 195 -13.27 0.64 -16.88
N LEU A 196 -14.32 0.57 -17.70
CA LEU A 196 -14.53 -0.44 -18.72
C LEU A 196 -14.28 0.19 -20.09
N SER A 197 -13.48 -0.49 -20.92
CA SER A 197 -13.33 -0.12 -22.32
C SER A 197 -14.44 -0.76 -23.14
N LEU A 198 -15.40 0.02 -23.61
CA LEU A 198 -16.52 -0.49 -24.40
C LEU A 198 -16.08 -1.05 -25.75
N ARG A 199 -14.95 -0.58 -26.30
CA ARG A 199 -14.36 -1.13 -27.54
C ARG A 199 -13.91 -2.58 -27.41
N SER A 200 -13.66 -3.04 -26.18
CA SER A 200 -13.19 -4.40 -25.93
C SER A 200 -14.32 -5.43 -25.92
N PHE A 201 -15.58 -4.98 -25.97
CA PHE A 201 -16.76 -5.83 -25.87
C PHE A 201 -17.72 -5.55 -27.02
N ALA A 202 -18.31 -6.60 -27.60
CA ALA A 202 -19.36 -6.45 -28.61
C ALA A 202 -20.68 -5.97 -27.99
N ALA A 203 -20.95 -6.36 -26.74
CA ALA A 203 -22.13 -5.98 -25.98
C ALA A 203 -21.81 -5.96 -24.47
N VAL A 204 -22.48 -5.08 -23.73
CA VAL A 204 -22.40 -5.00 -22.27
C VAL A 204 -23.81 -5.09 -21.71
N THR A 205 -24.05 -6.08 -20.87
CA THR A 205 -25.34 -6.29 -20.20
C THR A 205 -25.24 -5.88 -18.74
N VAL A 206 -26.16 -5.03 -18.29
CA VAL A 206 -26.28 -4.62 -16.89
C VAL A 206 -27.50 -5.32 -16.28
N ALA A 207 -27.27 -6.15 -15.25
CA ALA A 207 -28.30 -6.91 -14.58
C ALA A 207 -28.45 -6.47 -13.11
N GLY A 208 -29.67 -6.51 -12.59
CA GLY A 208 -29.98 -6.10 -11.23
C GLY A 208 -31.40 -5.55 -11.10
N ARG A 209 -31.68 -4.86 -9.99
CA ARG A 209 -32.96 -4.17 -9.81
C ARG A 209 -33.07 -3.02 -10.81
N ARG A 210 -34.26 -2.82 -11.37
CA ARG A 210 -34.56 -1.77 -12.37
C ARG A 210 -33.98 -0.38 -12.03
N PRO A 211 -34.17 0.19 -10.82
CA PRO A 211 -33.63 1.52 -10.50
C PRO A 211 -32.10 1.55 -10.53
N ASP A 212 -31.43 0.50 -10.06
CA ASP A 212 -29.97 0.42 -10.03
C ASP A 212 -29.39 0.30 -11.46
N VAL A 213 -30.03 -0.53 -12.30
CA VAL A 213 -29.66 -0.69 -13.72
C VAL A 213 -29.82 0.63 -14.48
N LEU A 214 -30.94 1.33 -14.28
CA LEU A 214 -31.18 2.63 -14.90
C LEU A 214 -30.17 3.68 -14.42
N GLY A 215 -29.91 3.74 -13.12
CA GLY A 215 -28.93 4.65 -12.54
C GLY A 215 -27.54 4.46 -13.12
N LEU A 216 -27.05 3.22 -13.15
CA LEU A 216 -25.74 2.90 -13.73
C LEU A 216 -25.70 3.20 -15.24
N THR A 217 -26.72 2.77 -15.99
CA THR A 217 -26.74 2.99 -17.45
C THR A 217 -26.76 4.48 -17.79
N ARG A 218 -27.54 5.29 -17.05
CA ARG A 218 -27.55 6.74 -17.19
C ARG A 218 -26.19 7.35 -16.85
N ALA A 219 -25.55 6.93 -15.76
CA ALA A 219 -24.22 7.40 -15.39
C ALA A 219 -23.16 7.10 -16.46
N LEU A 220 -23.17 5.88 -17.02
CA LEU A 220 -22.28 5.48 -18.11
C LEU A 220 -22.51 6.33 -19.37
N LEU A 221 -23.78 6.55 -19.73
CA LEU A 221 -24.15 7.37 -20.89
C LEU A 221 -23.76 8.83 -20.70
N CYS A 222 -24.08 9.43 -19.55
CA CYS A 222 -23.68 10.79 -19.21
C CYS A 222 -22.16 10.97 -19.34
N GLN A 223 -21.38 10.02 -18.82
CA GLN A 223 -19.93 10.09 -18.94
C GLN A 223 -19.45 10.01 -20.40
N LEU A 224 -20.06 9.15 -21.24
CA LEU A 224 -19.72 9.08 -22.65
C LEU A 224 -19.99 10.40 -23.37
N VAL A 225 -21.18 10.97 -23.20
CA VAL A 225 -21.61 12.17 -23.95
C VAL A 225 -20.90 13.44 -23.48
N THR A 226 -20.43 13.48 -22.23
CA THR A 226 -19.59 14.60 -21.73
C THR A 226 -18.20 14.60 -22.38
N PHE A 227 -17.56 13.43 -22.51
CA PHE A 227 -16.16 13.37 -22.97
C PHE A 227 -15.95 13.12 -24.46
N HIS A 228 -16.99 12.77 -25.22
CA HIS A 228 -16.88 12.46 -26.65
C HIS A 228 -17.78 13.37 -27.47
N SER A 229 -17.29 13.86 -28.61
CA SER A 229 -18.10 14.67 -29.53
C SER A 229 -19.26 13.87 -30.17
N PRO A 230 -20.42 14.48 -30.46
CA PRO A 230 -21.49 13.88 -31.28
C PRO A 230 -21.05 13.44 -32.68
N GLY A 231 -19.94 14.00 -33.19
CA GLY A 231 -19.32 13.55 -34.43
C GLY A 231 -18.56 12.23 -34.28
N ASP A 232 -18.14 11.89 -33.07
CA ASP A 232 -17.34 10.71 -32.77
C ASP A 232 -18.15 9.55 -32.17
N LEU A 233 -19.19 9.88 -31.42
CA LEU A 233 -20.05 8.91 -30.75
C LEU A 233 -21.52 9.33 -30.89
N ARG A 234 -22.38 8.37 -31.23
CA ARG A 234 -23.84 8.53 -31.27
C ARG A 234 -24.48 7.63 -30.22
N VAL A 235 -25.62 8.07 -29.70
CA VAL A 235 -26.41 7.31 -28.74
C VAL A 235 -27.77 7.05 -29.36
N ALA A 236 -28.14 5.77 -29.46
CA ALA A 236 -29.47 5.34 -29.85
C ALA A 236 -30.13 4.65 -28.65
N ILE A 237 -31.39 4.99 -28.38
CA ILE A 237 -32.15 4.41 -27.27
C ILE A 237 -33.32 3.64 -27.87
N CYS A 238 -33.29 2.33 -27.71
CA CYS A 238 -34.35 1.43 -28.15
C CYS A 238 -35.08 0.89 -26.92
N VAL A 239 -36.27 1.42 -26.66
CA VAL A 239 -37.08 1.04 -25.49
C VAL A 239 -38.55 0.99 -25.89
N SER A 240 -39.29 0.07 -25.26
CA SER A 240 -40.74 -0.03 -25.41
C SER A 240 -41.45 1.25 -24.97
N ALA A 241 -42.61 1.53 -25.57
CA ALA A 241 -43.40 2.74 -25.30
C ALA A 241 -43.66 3.02 -23.81
N ASP A 242 -43.93 1.98 -23.00
CA ASP A 242 -44.17 2.07 -21.55
C ASP A 242 -42.93 2.54 -20.76
N ARG A 243 -41.74 2.49 -21.35
CA ARG A 243 -40.45 2.81 -20.71
C ARG A 243 -39.77 4.04 -21.28
N GLN A 244 -40.40 4.73 -22.23
CA GLN A 244 -39.85 5.94 -22.84
C GLN A 244 -39.65 7.07 -21.83
N HIS A 245 -40.53 7.17 -20.82
CA HIS A 245 -40.45 8.18 -19.76
C HIS A 245 -39.09 8.17 -19.03
N ASP A 246 -38.52 6.97 -18.82
CA ASP A 246 -37.21 6.80 -18.17
C ASP A 246 -36.04 7.45 -18.96
N TRP A 247 -36.26 7.75 -20.24
CA TRP A 247 -35.21 8.20 -21.16
C TRP A 247 -35.53 9.54 -21.81
N GLU A 248 -36.59 10.24 -21.38
CA GLU A 248 -36.97 11.53 -21.94
C GLU A 248 -35.85 12.57 -21.90
N TRP A 249 -34.99 12.55 -20.89
CA TRP A 249 -33.85 13.47 -20.77
C TRP A 249 -32.88 13.35 -21.95
N ALA A 250 -32.73 12.16 -22.54
CA ALA A 250 -31.79 11.93 -23.63
C ALA A 250 -32.18 12.68 -24.91
N LYS A 251 -33.43 13.12 -25.02
CA LYS A 251 -33.94 13.90 -26.14
C LYS A 251 -33.20 15.23 -26.32
N TRP A 252 -32.58 15.76 -25.25
CA TRP A 252 -31.80 17.00 -25.27
C TRP A 252 -30.33 16.79 -25.66
N LEU A 253 -29.88 15.54 -25.75
CA LEU A 253 -28.49 15.24 -26.08
C LEU A 253 -28.23 15.42 -27.58
N PRO A 254 -27.17 16.16 -27.98
CA PRO A 254 -26.81 16.26 -29.40
C PRO A 254 -26.38 14.90 -29.98
N HIS A 255 -25.89 13.97 -29.14
CA HIS A 255 -25.52 12.60 -29.52
C HIS A 255 -26.69 11.71 -29.90
N ALA A 256 -27.91 12.04 -29.43
CA ALA A 256 -29.13 11.31 -29.68
C ALA A 256 -29.92 11.86 -30.88
N THR A 257 -29.27 12.65 -31.74
CA THR A 257 -29.82 13.14 -33.00
C THR A 257 -29.24 12.36 -34.19
N ALA A 258 -29.99 12.24 -35.27
CA ALA A 258 -29.54 11.70 -36.54
C ALA A 258 -28.94 12.84 -37.38
N ALA A 259 -27.74 12.64 -37.91
CA ALA A 259 -27.14 13.60 -38.83
C ALA A 259 -27.93 13.61 -40.16
N GLY A 260 -28.36 14.79 -40.62
CA GLY A 260 -28.99 14.97 -41.93
C GLY A 260 -30.48 14.59 -42.05
N ALA A 261 -31.13 14.15 -40.98
CA ALA A 261 -32.56 13.92 -40.94
C ALA A 261 -33.23 14.91 -39.98
N THR A 262 -34.34 15.51 -40.39
CA THR A 262 -35.15 16.42 -39.56
C THR A 262 -36.48 15.74 -39.19
N ASP A 263 -36.96 16.07 -38.00
CA ASP A 263 -38.30 15.78 -37.49
C ASP A 263 -39.04 17.13 -37.34
N ALA A 264 -40.34 17.10 -37.02
CA ALA A 264 -41.21 18.28 -36.96
C ALA A 264 -40.73 19.40 -36.02
N VAL A 265 -39.78 19.11 -35.11
CA VAL A 265 -39.27 20.05 -34.09
C VAL A 265 -37.74 20.21 -34.13
N GLY A 266 -37.04 19.74 -35.17
CA GLY A 266 -35.58 19.89 -35.30
C GLY A 266 -34.87 18.67 -35.88
N SER A 267 -33.61 18.40 -35.51
CA SER A 267 -32.90 17.19 -35.95
C SER A 267 -33.59 15.91 -35.43
N ARG A 268 -33.79 14.92 -36.31
CA ARG A 268 -34.48 13.66 -36.02
C ARG A 268 -33.81 12.94 -34.84
N ARG A 269 -34.58 12.50 -33.86
CA ARG A 269 -34.07 11.86 -32.65
C ARG A 269 -33.87 10.35 -32.90
N LEU A 270 -32.79 9.77 -32.37
CA LEU A 270 -32.47 8.34 -32.43
C LEU A 270 -33.11 7.60 -31.24
N ALA A 271 -34.43 7.77 -31.08
CA ALA A 271 -35.24 6.98 -30.18
C ALA A 271 -36.18 6.14 -31.04
N ALA A 272 -36.14 4.83 -30.87
CA ALA A 272 -37.00 3.90 -31.60
C ALA A 272 -37.79 3.04 -30.61
N ASP A 273 -39.05 2.79 -30.94
CA ASP A 273 -39.84 1.79 -30.24
C ASP A 273 -39.32 0.40 -30.63
N SER A 274 -39.20 -0.49 -29.65
CA SER A 274 -38.64 -1.84 -29.84
C SER A 274 -39.71 -2.87 -30.23
N ALA A 275 -40.75 -2.44 -30.93
CA ALA A 275 -41.91 -3.26 -31.29
C ALA A 275 -41.53 -4.55 -32.02
#